data_AF-A0A1Q3C2J4-F1
#
_entry.id   AF-A0A1Q3C2J4-F1
#
_cell.length_a   1.000
_cell.length_b   1.000
_cell.length_c   1.000
_cell.angle_alpha   90.00
_cell.angle_beta   90.00
_cell.angle_gamma   90.00
#
_symmetry.space_group_name_H-M   'P 1'
#
loop_
_entity.id
_entity.type
_entity.pdbx_description
1 polymer ?
#
loop_
_entity_poly.entity_id
_entity_poly.type
_entity_poly.pdbx_seq_one_letter_code
_entity_poly.pdbx_strand_id
1 'polypeptide(L)'
;MIATWDDSDESSSDEESDGKVANIAFMAMEEDEIQFSFDELQNAYENLFCEYENICLKNKSLKKNAISMTKEIESLKNENSNYINKIENLNVSLKLSNDFKEENENLKLEDALKKTFLKFSNSTDKLDNLLGLQICVFDKADLGYEKIKNVKHFNNFFVKKNEPKITCNYCGRLGHISTSCIHKYKLGFVKTRKI
;
A
#
# COMPACT_ATOMS: atom_id res chain seq x y z
N MET A 1 51.67 11.00 8.72
CA MET A 1 53.11 10.65 8.64
C MET A 1 53.19 9.13 8.63
N ILE A 2 53.43 8.56 7.45
CA ILE A 2 53.76 7.14 7.28
C ILE A 2 54.98 7.16 6.36
N ALA A 3 56.12 6.75 6.93
CA ALA A 3 57.39 6.57 6.24
C ALA A 3 57.58 5.07 6.04
N THR A 4 57.84 4.64 4.81
CA THR A 4 58.38 3.31 4.47
C THR A 4 59.13 3.43 3.13
N TRP A 5 60.29 4.08 3.17
CA TRP A 5 61.31 3.99 2.12
C TRP A 5 62.56 3.53 2.83
N ASP A 6 62.75 2.21 2.86
CA ASP A 6 63.92 1.53 3.40
C ASP A 6 64.28 0.42 2.43
N ASP A 7 65.28 0.68 1.58
CA ASP A 7 66.34 -0.26 1.23
C ASP A 7 67.25 0.41 0.19
N SER A 8 68.28 1.09 0.71
CA SER A 8 69.54 1.25 0.00
C SER A 8 70.54 0.34 0.71
N ASP A 9 71.07 -0.66 0.02
CA ASP A 9 72.51 -0.75 -0.27
C ASP A 9 72.88 -2.16 -0.78
N GLU A 10 73.08 -2.29 -2.09
CA GLU A 10 74.05 -3.25 -2.61
C GLU A 10 74.91 -2.54 -3.65
N SER A 11 75.95 -1.87 -3.15
CA SER A 11 77.07 -1.38 -3.97
C SER A 11 78.21 -2.39 -3.89
N SER A 12 78.56 -2.99 -5.03
CA SER A 12 79.94 -3.31 -5.41
C SER A 12 79.98 -3.96 -6.80
N SER A 13 80.48 -3.21 -7.78
CA SER A 13 81.36 -3.78 -8.80
C SER A 13 82.30 -2.68 -9.29
N ASP A 14 83.46 -2.61 -8.63
CA ASP A 14 84.66 -2.00 -9.19
C ASP A 14 85.09 -2.83 -10.41
N GLU A 15 84.85 -2.31 -11.61
CA GLU A 15 85.72 -2.58 -12.76
C GLU A 15 86.01 -1.25 -13.46
N GLU A 16 87.19 -0.70 -13.16
CA GLU A 16 87.89 0.25 -14.01
C GLU A 16 88.04 -0.37 -15.41
N SER A 17 87.21 0.06 -16.36
CA SER A 17 87.48 -0.10 -17.77
C SER A 17 87.60 1.30 -18.37
N ASP A 18 88.83 1.72 -18.59
CA ASP A 18 89.21 2.89 -19.38
C ASP A 18 88.71 2.67 -20.82
N GLY A 19 87.47 3.09 -21.05
CA GLY A 19 86.77 2.94 -22.30
C GLY A 19 85.72 4.03 -22.36
N LYS A 20 86.07 5.14 -23.02
CA LYS A 20 85.10 6.16 -23.43
C LYS A 20 84.06 5.49 -24.33
N VAL A 21 82.99 4.97 -23.75
CA VAL A 21 81.79 4.56 -24.47
C VAL A 21 81.12 5.86 -24.92
N ALA A 22 81.59 6.39 -26.05
CA ALA A 22 80.90 7.43 -26.76
C ALA A 22 79.52 6.87 -27.13
N ASN A 23 78.46 7.49 -26.64
CA ASN A 23 77.09 7.14 -26.98
C ASN A 23 76.86 7.59 -28.45
N ILE A 24 77.27 6.75 -29.41
CA ILE A 24 77.19 6.99 -30.87
C ILE A 24 75.74 7.28 -31.32
N ALA A 25 74.74 6.89 -30.52
CA ALA A 25 73.32 7.14 -30.78
C ALA A 25 72.92 8.62 -30.83
N PHE A 26 73.75 9.55 -30.36
CA PHE A 26 73.51 11.00 -30.52
C PHE A 26 74.18 11.63 -31.74
N MET A 27 75.18 10.99 -32.36
CA MET A 27 75.90 11.57 -33.52
C MET A 27 75.23 11.27 -34.87
N ALA A 28 74.10 10.54 -34.89
CA ALA A 28 73.44 10.06 -36.10
C ALA A 28 72.04 10.67 -36.32
N MET A 29 71.80 11.86 -35.79
CA MET A 29 70.77 12.72 -36.36
C MET A 29 71.48 13.54 -37.44
N GLU A 30 71.09 13.36 -38.70
CA GLU A 30 71.41 14.34 -39.75
C GLU A 30 70.77 15.65 -39.32
N GLU A 31 71.56 16.49 -38.66
CA GLU A 31 71.15 17.80 -38.19
C GLU A 31 71.05 18.70 -39.42
N ASP A 32 69.84 18.90 -39.92
CA ASP A 32 69.47 20.22 -40.42
C ASP A 32 69.60 21.17 -39.20
N GLU A 33 70.85 21.58 -38.92
CA GLU A 33 71.26 22.45 -37.83
C GLU A 33 70.60 23.82 -38.05
N ILE A 34 69.36 23.97 -37.57
CA ILE A 34 68.74 25.29 -37.43
C ILE A 34 69.52 25.99 -36.32
N GLN A 35 70.57 26.73 -36.70
CA GLN A 35 71.34 27.58 -35.81
C GLN A 35 70.44 28.73 -35.32
N PHE A 36 69.67 28.48 -34.26
CA PHE A 36 69.06 29.56 -33.50
C PHE A 36 70.16 30.42 -32.89
N SER A 37 70.01 31.73 -33.00
CA SER A 37 70.88 32.63 -32.24
C SER A 37 70.58 32.48 -30.74
N PHE A 38 71.60 32.68 -29.91
CA PHE A 38 71.42 32.65 -28.45
C PHE A 38 70.34 33.64 -27.99
N ASP A 39 70.26 34.82 -28.61
CA ASP A 39 69.27 35.85 -28.30
C ASP A 39 67.83 35.40 -28.63
N GLU A 40 67.63 34.66 -29.74
CA GLU A 40 66.32 34.08 -30.08
C GLU A 40 65.88 33.04 -29.07
N LEU A 41 66.79 32.16 -28.63
CA LEU A 41 66.50 31.15 -27.62
C LEU A 41 66.16 31.78 -26.26
N GLN A 42 66.94 32.79 -25.85
CA GLN A 42 66.71 33.53 -24.62
C GLN A 42 65.33 34.21 -24.63
N ASN A 43 64.98 34.90 -25.72
CA ASN A 43 63.68 35.55 -25.88
C ASN A 43 62.53 34.52 -25.87
N ALA A 44 62.68 33.37 -26.54
CA ALA A 44 61.68 32.31 -26.51
C ALA A 44 61.46 31.74 -25.09
N TYR A 45 62.54 31.55 -24.33
CA TYR A 45 62.46 31.10 -22.94
C TYR A 45 61.76 32.13 -22.03
N GLU A 46 62.10 33.41 -22.14
CA GLU A 46 61.47 34.47 -21.36
C GLU A 46 59.97 34.57 -21.64
N ASN A 47 59.56 34.51 -22.92
CA ASN A 47 58.15 34.49 -23.29
C ASN A 47 57.42 33.28 -22.71
N LEU A 48 58.02 32.08 -22.82
CA LEU A 48 57.46 30.86 -22.25
C LEU A 48 57.30 30.95 -20.72
N PHE A 49 58.30 31.51 -20.04
CA PHE A 49 58.26 31.70 -18.60
C PHE A 49 57.14 32.68 -18.19
N CYS A 50 56.98 33.80 -18.89
CA CYS A 50 55.87 34.73 -18.68
C CYS A 50 54.51 34.08 -18.90
N GLU A 51 54.34 33.26 -19.94
CA GLU A 51 53.10 32.50 -20.16
C GLU A 51 52.82 31.51 -19.04
N TYR A 52 53.85 30.80 -18.57
CA TYR A 52 53.76 29.87 -17.45
C TYR A 52 53.29 30.58 -16.16
N GLU A 53 53.87 31.73 -15.82
CA GLU A 53 53.44 32.51 -14.65
C GLU A 53 51.98 32.94 -14.77
N ASN A 54 51.56 33.41 -15.95
CA ASN A 54 50.18 33.80 -16.21
C ASN A 54 49.20 32.63 -16.04
N ILE A 55 49.57 31.44 -16.52
CA ILE A 55 48.77 30.21 -16.33
C ILE A 55 48.70 29.84 -14.86
N CYS A 56 49.81 29.93 -14.11
CA CYS A 56 49.84 29.68 -12.68
C CYS A 56 48.87 30.58 -11.91
N LEU A 57 48.83 31.87 -12.24
CA LEU A 57 47.89 32.83 -11.64
C LEU A 57 46.44 32.49 -11.96
N LYS A 58 46.14 32.15 -13.23
CA LYS A 58 44.81 31.70 -13.65
C LYS A 58 44.38 30.43 -12.90
N ASN A 59 45.26 29.45 -12.75
CA ASN A 59 44.98 28.22 -12.00
C ASN A 59 44.69 28.50 -10.52
N LYS A 60 45.44 29.42 -9.89
CA LYS A 60 45.16 29.84 -8.52
C LYS A 60 43.78 30.48 -8.38
N SER A 61 43.36 31.29 -9.35
CA SER A 61 42.02 31.87 -9.40
C SER A 61 40.93 30.81 -9.58
N LEU A 62 41.10 29.90 -10.56
CA LEU A 62 40.18 28.80 -10.81
C LEU A 62 40.00 27.90 -9.59
N LYS A 63 41.09 27.59 -8.88
CA LYS A 63 41.03 26.80 -7.64
C LYS A 63 40.18 27.47 -6.56
N LYS A 64 40.26 28.79 -6.41
CA LYS A 64 39.40 29.55 -5.48
C LYS A 64 37.93 29.48 -5.91
N ASN A 65 37.66 29.67 -7.19
CA ASN A 65 36.31 29.60 -7.74
C ASN A 65 35.70 28.21 -7.56
N ALA A 66 36.46 27.15 -7.81
CA ALA A 66 36.04 25.77 -7.59
C ALA A 66 35.64 25.52 -6.12
N ILE A 67 36.44 25.99 -5.16
CA ILE A 67 36.11 25.89 -3.73
C ILE A 67 34.83 26.66 -3.40
N SER A 68 34.64 27.84 -3.98
CA SER A 68 33.42 28.64 -3.77
C SER A 68 32.17 27.93 -4.32
N MET A 69 32.25 27.41 -5.54
CA MET A 69 31.16 26.68 -6.19
C MET A 69 30.80 25.41 -5.41
N THR A 70 31.78 24.67 -4.89
CA THR A 70 31.51 23.48 -4.05
C THR A 70 30.72 23.83 -2.80
N LYS A 71 31.02 24.95 -2.14
CA LYS A 71 30.26 25.42 -0.96
C LYS A 71 28.83 25.80 -1.32
N GLU A 72 28.64 26.46 -2.46
CA GLU A 72 27.30 26.83 -2.94
C GLU A 72 26.46 25.58 -3.26
N ILE A 73 27.05 24.58 -3.90
CA ILE A 73 26.41 23.28 -4.17
C ILE A 73 26.00 22.60 -2.85
N GLU A 74 26.85 22.63 -1.83
CA GLU A 74 26.53 22.05 -0.51
C GLU A 74 25.36 22.78 0.16
N SER A 75 25.33 24.12 0.09
CA SER A 75 24.21 24.93 0.58
C SER A 75 22.91 24.57 -0.13
N LEU A 76 22.93 24.54 -1.46
CA LEU A 76 21.75 24.19 -2.28
C LEU A 76 21.27 22.76 -2.01
N LYS A 77 22.19 21.82 -1.80
CA LYS A 77 21.85 20.44 -1.45
C LYS A 77 21.12 20.36 -0.11
N ASN A 78 21.57 21.14 0.89
CA ASN A 78 20.90 21.23 2.19
C ASN A 78 19.51 21.86 2.06
N GLU A 79 19.37 22.95 1.30
CA GLU A 79 18.05 23.55 1.02
C GLU A 79 17.11 22.57 0.32
N ASN A 80 17.59 21.86 -0.70
CA ASN A 80 16.79 20.88 -1.42
C ASN A 80 16.32 19.74 -0.50
N SER A 81 17.16 19.28 0.42
CA SER A 81 16.78 18.29 1.43
C SER A 81 15.66 18.81 2.37
N ASN A 82 15.70 20.09 2.74
CA ASN A 82 14.65 20.72 3.54
C ASN A 82 13.33 20.79 2.77
N TYR A 83 13.37 21.13 1.48
CA TYR A 83 12.18 21.15 0.63
C TYR A 83 11.56 19.75 0.46
N ILE A 84 12.38 18.71 0.28
CA ILE A 84 11.92 17.32 0.22
C ILE A 84 11.18 16.95 1.51
N ASN A 85 11.76 17.23 2.68
CA ASN A 85 11.13 16.97 3.98
C ASN A 85 9.79 17.72 4.14
N LYS A 86 9.72 18.97 3.66
CA LYS A 86 8.49 19.76 3.69
C LYS A 86 7.39 19.15 2.81
N ILE A 87 7.75 18.66 1.63
CA ILE A 87 6.82 17.97 0.72
C ILE A 87 6.31 16.68 1.35
N GLU A 88 7.17 15.90 1.99
CA GLU A 88 6.78 14.67 2.69
C GLU A 88 5.77 14.96 3.82
N ASN A 89 6.05 15.96 4.66
CA ASN A 89 5.13 16.41 5.71
C ASN A 89 3.77 16.87 5.17
N LEU A 90 3.76 17.59 4.05
CA LEU A 90 2.52 18.01 3.39
C LEU A 90 1.74 16.80 2.83
N ASN A 91 2.42 15.82 2.25
CA ASN A 91 1.79 14.60 1.76
C ASN A 91 1.13 13.80 2.89
N VAL A 92 1.81 13.66 4.04
CA VAL A 92 1.23 13.03 5.24
C VAL A 92 -0.02 13.80 5.70
N SER A 93 0.05 15.14 5.72
CA SER A 93 -1.07 15.99 6.11
C SER A 93 -2.25 15.87 5.14
N LEU A 94 -2.00 15.80 3.84
CA LEU A 94 -3.01 15.59 2.81
C LEU A 94 -3.68 14.22 2.94
N LYS A 95 -2.89 13.17 3.20
CA LYS A 95 -3.43 11.83 3.44
C LYS A 95 -4.38 11.83 4.63
N LEU A 96 -3.94 12.39 5.76
CA LEU A 96 -4.76 12.52 6.96
C LEU A 96 -6.04 13.34 6.71
N SER A 97 -5.95 14.41 5.93
CA SER A 97 -7.11 15.21 5.54
C SER A 97 -8.13 14.44 4.70
N ASN A 98 -7.66 13.55 3.82
CA ASN A 98 -8.55 12.70 3.02
C ASN A 98 -9.23 11.65 3.91
N ASP A 99 -8.48 11.02 4.81
CA ASP A 99 -9.02 10.04 5.76
C ASP A 99 -10.14 10.67 6.62
N PHE A 100 -9.92 11.89 7.16
CA PHE A 100 -10.95 12.61 7.91
C PHE A 100 -12.19 12.97 7.07
N LYS A 101 -12.00 13.27 5.78
CA LYS A 101 -13.13 13.59 4.90
C LYS A 101 -14.02 12.36 4.69
N GLU A 102 -13.41 11.21 4.44
CA GLU A 102 -14.11 9.93 4.30
C GLU A 102 -14.84 9.54 5.60
N GLU A 103 -14.18 9.64 6.75
CA GLU A 103 -14.79 9.36 8.05
C GLU A 103 -16.01 10.26 8.31
N ASN A 104 -15.91 11.56 7.99
CA ASN A 104 -17.03 12.50 8.15
C ASN A 104 -18.21 12.20 7.22
N GLU A 105 -17.95 11.72 6.00
CA GLU A 105 -19.01 11.26 5.09
C GLU A 105 -19.72 10.01 5.66
N ASN A 106 -18.97 9.07 6.23
CA ASN A 106 -19.52 7.89 6.90
C ASN A 106 -20.37 8.26 8.13
N LEU A 107 -19.90 9.19 8.96
CA LEU A 107 -20.65 9.66 10.14
C LEU A 107 -21.99 10.30 9.76
N LYS A 108 -22.06 11.03 8.64
CA LYS A 108 -23.34 11.59 8.13
C LYS A 108 -24.33 10.49 7.73
N LEU A 109 -23.85 9.41 7.13
CA LEU A 109 -24.69 8.25 6.81
C LEU A 109 -25.18 7.55 8.08
N GLU A 110 -24.31 7.39 9.08
CA GLU A 110 -24.66 6.80 10.37
C GLU A 110 -25.74 7.62 11.10
N ASP A 111 -25.64 8.94 11.09
CA ASP A 111 -26.64 9.82 11.72
C ASP A 111 -28.02 9.72 11.02
N ALA A 112 -28.02 9.64 9.69
CA ALA A 112 -29.23 9.38 8.91
C ALA A 112 -29.85 8.01 9.26
N LEU A 113 -29.02 6.97 9.39
CA LEU A 113 -29.42 5.63 9.83
C LEU A 113 -30.03 5.66 11.24
N LYS A 114 -29.38 6.31 12.21
CA LYS A 114 -29.89 6.46 13.59
C LYS A 114 -31.30 7.07 13.61
N LYS A 115 -31.56 8.08 12.78
CA LYS A 115 -32.89 8.70 12.65
C LYS A 115 -33.95 7.72 12.12
N THR A 116 -33.59 6.85 11.17
CA THR A 116 -34.51 5.81 10.68
C THR A 116 -34.77 4.74 11.73
N PHE A 117 -33.73 4.31 12.45
CA PHE A 117 -33.84 3.36 13.56
C PHE A 117 -34.73 3.88 14.69
N LEU A 118 -34.62 5.15 15.07
CA LEU A 118 -35.51 5.76 16.08
C LEU A 118 -36.98 5.70 15.66
N LYS A 119 -37.28 5.99 14.39
CA LYS A 119 -38.66 5.86 13.86
C LYS A 119 -39.14 4.41 13.92
N PHE A 120 -38.29 3.47 13.54
CA PHE A 120 -38.59 2.04 13.57
C PHE A 120 -38.83 1.52 14.99
N SER A 121 -37.98 1.90 15.95
CA SER A 121 -38.14 1.55 17.37
C SER A 121 -39.48 2.05 17.91
N ASN A 122 -39.81 3.32 17.67
CA ASN A 122 -41.09 3.91 18.10
C ASN A 122 -42.31 3.22 17.48
N SER A 123 -42.20 2.69 16.25
CA SER A 123 -43.27 1.87 15.66
C SER A 123 -43.34 0.45 16.22
N THR A 124 -42.20 -0.10 16.62
CA THR A 124 -42.10 -1.43 17.23
C THR A 124 -42.78 -1.44 18.59
N ASP A 125 -42.52 -0.45 19.44
CA ASP A 125 -43.20 -0.32 20.75
C ASP A 125 -44.72 -0.24 20.58
N LYS A 126 -45.21 0.45 19.55
CA LYS A 126 -46.64 0.51 19.23
C LYS A 126 -47.18 -0.86 18.80
N LEU A 127 -46.45 -1.59 17.98
CA LEU A 127 -46.82 -2.93 17.54
C LEU A 127 -46.83 -3.92 18.70
N ASP A 128 -45.81 -3.90 19.56
CA ASP A 128 -45.69 -4.76 20.73
C ASP A 128 -46.81 -4.49 21.74
N ASN A 129 -47.19 -3.23 21.93
CA ASN A 129 -48.36 -2.90 22.74
C ASN A 129 -49.65 -3.47 22.13
N LEU A 130 -49.80 -3.44 20.80
CA LEU A 130 -50.96 -3.98 20.09
C LEU A 130 -51.01 -5.53 20.16
N LEU A 131 -49.87 -6.18 19.96
CA LEU A 131 -49.71 -7.63 20.03
C LEU A 131 -49.77 -8.16 21.46
N GLY A 132 -49.18 -7.48 22.44
CA GLY A 132 -49.29 -7.83 23.85
C GLY A 132 -50.74 -7.83 24.34
N LEU A 133 -51.54 -6.89 23.83
CA LEU A 133 -53.00 -6.88 24.04
C LEU A 133 -53.69 -8.05 23.31
N GLN A 134 -53.23 -8.46 22.12
CA GLN A 134 -53.77 -9.61 21.38
C GLN A 134 -53.34 -10.98 21.93
N ILE A 135 -52.14 -11.11 22.50
CA ILE A 135 -51.59 -12.36 23.05
C ILE A 135 -52.35 -12.84 24.28
N CYS A 136 -53.17 -11.98 24.91
CA CYS A 136 -54.07 -12.39 25.99
C CYS A 136 -55.26 -13.25 25.55
N VAL A 137 -55.43 -13.64 24.28
CA VAL A 137 -56.63 -14.39 23.86
C VAL A 137 -56.33 -15.58 22.96
N PHE A 138 -55.68 -16.59 23.52
CA PHE A 138 -56.02 -17.98 23.19
C PHE A 138 -56.11 -18.76 24.50
N ASP A 139 -57.28 -19.33 24.78
CA ASP A 139 -57.42 -20.38 25.79
C ASP A 139 -56.47 -21.53 25.42
N LYS A 140 -55.25 -21.53 25.99
CA LYS A 140 -54.34 -22.68 26.00
C LYS A 140 -54.68 -23.64 27.16
N ALA A 141 -55.91 -23.61 27.66
CA ALA A 141 -56.36 -24.51 28.72
C ALA A 141 -56.21 -25.99 28.32
N ASP A 142 -56.17 -26.30 27.01
CA ASP A 142 -55.96 -27.66 26.50
C ASP A 142 -54.48 -28.03 26.31
N LEU A 143 -53.54 -27.10 26.52
CA LEU A 143 -52.07 -27.31 26.40
C LEU A 143 -51.33 -27.22 27.75
N GLY A 144 -52.04 -27.17 28.88
CA GLY A 144 -51.45 -27.36 30.22
C GLY A 144 -50.88 -26.12 30.92
N TYR A 145 -51.29 -24.89 30.56
CA TYR A 145 -50.91 -23.67 31.29
C TYR A 145 -51.97 -23.24 32.32
N GLU A 146 -51.52 -22.70 33.47
CA GLU A 146 -52.41 -22.19 34.53
C GLU A 146 -53.17 -20.92 34.13
N LYS A 147 -54.46 -20.88 34.50
CA LYS A 147 -55.44 -19.88 34.07
C LYS A 147 -55.23 -18.54 34.80
N ILE A 148 -54.77 -17.51 34.10
CA ILE A 148 -54.68 -16.14 34.66
C ILE A 148 -56.09 -15.54 34.74
N LYS A 149 -56.51 -15.12 35.93
CA LYS A 149 -57.92 -14.94 36.34
C LYS A 149 -58.67 -13.73 35.76
N ASN A 150 -58.04 -12.79 35.04
CA ASN A 150 -58.74 -11.59 34.58
C ASN A 150 -58.34 -11.21 33.15
N VAL A 151 -59.01 -11.78 32.14
CA VAL A 151 -58.95 -11.29 30.76
C VAL A 151 -60.37 -11.08 30.25
N LYS A 152 -60.69 -9.84 29.85
CA LYS A 152 -61.93 -9.54 29.11
C LYS A 152 -61.75 -10.09 27.70
N HIS A 153 -62.54 -11.11 27.33
CA HIS A 153 -62.62 -11.58 25.96
C HIS A 153 -63.22 -10.51 25.06
N PHE A 154 -62.42 -9.99 24.13
CA PHE A 154 -62.94 -9.26 22.99
C PHE A 154 -63.04 -10.24 21.82
N ASN A 155 -64.20 -10.25 21.15
CA ASN A 155 -64.41 -11.09 19.98
C ASN A 155 -63.47 -10.63 18.85
N ASN A 156 -62.71 -11.57 18.30
CA ASN A 156 -61.87 -11.35 17.12
C ASN A 156 -62.77 -10.99 15.92
N PHE A 157 -62.75 -9.72 15.51
CA PHE A 157 -63.54 -9.21 14.38
C PHE A 157 -63.03 -9.69 13.00
N PHE A 158 -61.89 -10.38 12.91
CA PHE A 158 -61.16 -10.59 11.65
C PHE A 158 -61.17 -12.01 11.05
N VAL A 159 -61.75 -13.03 11.69
CA VAL A 159 -61.69 -14.40 11.13
C VAL A 159 -63.04 -15.11 11.17
N LYS A 160 -63.65 -15.32 9.99
CA LYS A 160 -64.68 -16.34 9.80
C LYS A 160 -64.00 -17.72 9.88
N LYS A 161 -64.39 -18.56 10.84
CA LYS A 161 -63.91 -19.94 10.94
C LYS A 161 -64.42 -20.73 9.72
N ASN A 162 -63.56 -21.00 8.75
CA ASN A 162 -63.82 -22.01 7.74
C ASN A 162 -63.30 -23.36 8.28
N GLU A 163 -64.21 -24.30 8.52
CA GLU A 163 -63.84 -25.67 8.89
C GLU A 163 -63.04 -26.32 7.75
N PRO A 164 -61.85 -26.91 8.01
CA PRO A 164 -61.09 -27.59 6.98
C PRO A 164 -61.84 -28.85 6.54
N LYS A 165 -62.40 -28.82 5.32
CA LYS A 165 -62.98 -29.97 4.65
C LYS A 165 -61.85 -30.91 4.21
N ILE A 166 -61.45 -31.83 5.10
CA ILE A 166 -60.44 -32.86 4.78
C ILE A 166 -61.04 -33.82 3.74
N THR A 167 -60.57 -33.74 2.49
CA THR A 167 -60.90 -34.67 1.40
C THR A 167 -59.80 -35.71 1.21
N CYS A 168 -60.17 -36.97 0.97
CA CYS A 168 -59.24 -38.02 0.61
C CYS A 168 -58.77 -37.88 -0.85
N ASN A 169 -57.46 -37.79 -1.12
CA ASN A 169 -56.94 -37.70 -2.48
C ASN A 169 -57.08 -39.01 -3.30
N TYR A 170 -57.39 -40.14 -2.65
CA TYR A 170 -57.56 -41.42 -3.32
C TYR A 170 -58.99 -41.68 -3.80
N CYS A 171 -60.01 -41.37 -2.98
CA CYS A 171 -61.42 -41.65 -3.31
C CYS A 171 -62.31 -40.39 -3.42
N GLY A 172 -61.75 -39.20 -3.19
CA GLY A 172 -62.47 -37.93 -3.28
C GLY A 172 -63.52 -37.68 -2.18
N ARG A 173 -63.66 -38.59 -1.20
CA ARG A 173 -64.65 -38.44 -0.11
C ARG A 173 -64.08 -37.64 1.07
N LEU A 174 -64.96 -36.91 1.74
CA LEU A 174 -64.65 -36.13 2.93
C LEU A 174 -64.45 -37.00 4.18
N GLY A 175 -63.70 -36.49 5.16
CA GLY A 175 -63.60 -37.04 6.51
C GLY A 175 -62.44 -37.99 6.77
N HIS A 176 -61.55 -38.23 5.80
CA HIS A 176 -60.35 -39.06 5.99
C HIS A 176 -59.23 -38.69 5.02
N ILE A 177 -58.00 -39.07 5.35
CA ILE A 177 -56.81 -38.88 4.51
C ILE A 177 -56.53 -40.13 3.66
N SER A 178 -55.72 -39.99 2.61
CA SER A 178 -55.44 -41.09 1.65
C SER A 178 -54.80 -42.32 2.27
N THR A 179 -54.10 -42.18 3.40
CA THR A 179 -53.46 -43.29 4.11
C THR A 179 -54.48 -44.20 4.81
N SER A 180 -55.62 -43.67 5.25
CA SER A 180 -56.70 -44.42 5.89
C SER A 180 -57.82 -44.80 4.92
N CYS A 181 -57.60 -44.68 3.60
CA CYS A 181 -58.62 -44.99 2.60
C CYS A 181 -58.85 -46.49 2.44
N ILE A 182 -60.06 -46.95 2.72
CA ILE A 182 -60.46 -48.37 2.62
C ILE A 182 -60.31 -48.90 1.18
N HIS A 183 -60.48 -48.06 0.17
CA HIS A 183 -60.32 -48.44 -1.24
C HIS A 183 -58.85 -48.76 -1.61
N LYS A 184 -57.87 -48.27 -0.84
CA LYS A 184 -56.45 -48.59 -1.05
C LYS A 184 -56.12 -50.03 -0.62
N TYR A 185 -56.79 -50.55 0.41
CA TYR A 185 -56.58 -51.91 0.92
C TYR A 185 -57.17 -53.01 0.02
N LYS A 186 -58.16 -52.70 -0.82
CA LYS A 186 -58.82 -53.70 -1.69
C LYS A 186 -58.00 -54.08 -2.94
N LEU A 187 -56.96 -53.33 -3.31
CA LEU A 187 -56.04 -53.69 -4.40
C LEU A 187 -54.93 -54.67 -3.98
N GLY A 188 -54.68 -54.83 -2.67
CA GLY A 188 -53.61 -55.69 -2.14
C GLY A 188 -53.91 -57.19 -2.08
N PHE A 189 -55.06 -57.65 -2.60
CA PHE A 189 -55.51 -59.05 -2.50
C PHE A 189 -55.70 -59.75 -3.87
N VAL A 190 -54.86 -59.45 -4.86
CA VAL A 190 -54.73 -60.27 -6.07
C VAL A 190 -53.35 -60.96 -6.11
N LYS A 191 -53.40 -62.21 -5.65
CA LYS A 191 -52.47 -63.35 -5.68
C LYS A 191 -51.17 -63.28 -6.51
N THR A 192 -50.15 -63.87 -5.90
CA THR A 192 -48.88 -64.42 -6.42
C THR A 192 -48.94 -65.12 -7.79
N ARG A 193 -47.88 -64.97 -8.61
CA ARG A 193 -47.29 -66.07 -9.41
C ARG A 193 -45.86 -65.74 -9.94
N LYS A 194 -44.98 -66.73 -9.80
CA LYS A 194 -43.57 -66.82 -10.21
C LYS A 194 -43.34 -66.53 -11.71
N ILE A 195 -42.18 -65.93 -12.03
CA ILE A 195 -41.09 -66.57 -12.78
C ILE A 195 -39.81 -66.30 -11.97
#